data_AF-A0A5D2WJL7-F1
#
_entry.id   AF-A0A5D2WJL7-F1
#
_cell.length_a   1.000
_cell.length_b   1.000
_cell.length_c   1.000
_cell.angle_alpha   90.00
_cell.angle_beta   90.00
_cell.angle_gamma   90.00
#
_symmetry.space_group_name_H-M   'P 1'
#
loop_
_entity.id
_entity.type
_entity.pdbx_description
1 polymer ?
#
loop_
_entity_poly.entity_id
_entity_poly.type
_entity_poly.pdbx_seq_one_letter_code
_entity_poly.pdbx_strand_id
1 'polypeptide(L)'
;MKEAINIKLFYISLAVLCIVSSETKIRSMAMKLFDAHCHLQDQRVVDKASLLIHIANAAGVVYIAVDGITEKDWHLVKEMSDEYDSVIPNFGLHPWYVEGKSRSWFDTLKELIEANPSAAVGEIGLDKSPLAKGVDFGEQVEVFKKQLQLAKGLKRPASVHCLDAFPELLQIMNYGNRTISSRCNTPFLPGISRGSTSTYKAWLLLFILWTFDAIKRRQGQKDCEGGTFGSNIIGDGCT
;
A
#
# COMPACT_ATOMS: atom_id res chain seq x y z
N MET A 1 -28.77 -27.63 -21.32
CA MET A 1 -28.91 -28.22 -19.97
C MET A 1 -27.53 -28.60 -19.47
N LYS A 2 -27.16 -28.07 -18.28
CA LYS A 2 -26.01 -28.39 -17.42
C LYS A 2 -24.64 -27.95 -17.97
N GLU A 3 -24.21 -26.72 -17.71
CA GLU A 3 -23.49 -26.24 -16.50
C GLU A 3 -22.17 -26.97 -16.23
N ALA A 4 -21.07 -26.28 -16.52
CA ALA A 4 -19.77 -26.47 -15.88
C ALA A 4 -19.16 -25.08 -15.66
N ILE A 5 -19.47 -24.50 -14.51
CA ILE A 5 -18.83 -23.28 -13.99
C ILE A 5 -17.41 -23.67 -13.56
N ASN A 6 -16.42 -23.28 -14.35
CA ASN A 6 -15.01 -23.56 -14.09
C ASN A 6 -14.37 -22.32 -13.43
N ILE A 7 -14.63 -22.14 -12.13
CA ILE A 7 -13.93 -21.15 -11.30
C ILE A 7 -12.62 -21.79 -10.86
N LYS A 8 -11.58 -21.61 -11.66
CA LYS A 8 -10.19 -21.78 -11.25
C LYS A 8 -9.49 -20.43 -11.35
N LEU A 9 -9.65 -19.59 -10.33
CA LEU A 9 -8.71 -18.52 -10.03
C LEU A 9 -8.89 -18.01 -8.58
N PHE A 10 -8.62 -18.89 -7.61
CA PHE A 10 -8.41 -18.52 -6.21
C PHE A 10 -7.09 -19.16 -5.78
N TYR A 11 -5.99 -18.45 -6.01
CA TYR A 11 -4.69 -18.80 -5.43
C TYR A 11 -4.58 -18.11 -4.07
N ILE A 12 -5.09 -18.78 -3.04
CA ILE A 12 -4.72 -18.52 -1.65
C ILE A 12 -3.40 -19.27 -1.45
N SER A 13 -2.30 -18.54 -1.24
CA SER A 13 -1.03 -19.15 -0.82
C SER A 13 -1.15 -19.61 0.62
N LEU A 14 -1.66 -20.83 0.78
CA LEU A 14 -1.65 -21.58 2.03
C LEU A 14 -0.37 -22.42 2.05
N ALA A 15 0.70 -21.90 2.64
CA ALA A 15 1.88 -22.71 2.96
C ALA A 15 1.59 -23.51 4.24
N VAL A 16 1.02 -24.70 4.06
CA VAL A 16 0.94 -25.74 5.10
C VAL A 16 2.34 -26.31 5.29
N LEU A 17 2.97 -26.04 6.44
CA LEU A 17 4.16 -26.76 6.86
C LEU A 17 3.72 -28.00 7.64
N CYS A 18 3.62 -29.14 6.95
CA CYS A 18 3.57 -30.45 7.57
C CYS A 18 4.95 -30.77 8.17
N ILE A 19 5.06 -30.72 9.50
CA ILE A 19 6.11 -31.45 10.23
C ILE A 19 5.41 -32.58 10.99
N VAL A 20 5.63 -33.80 10.53
CA VAL A 20 5.38 -35.02 11.30
C VAL A 20 6.52 -35.14 12.32
N SER A 21 6.22 -35.01 13.62
CA SER A 21 6.76 -35.88 14.68
C SER A 21 6.16 -35.54 16.05
N SER A 22 5.69 -36.60 16.72
CA SER A 22 5.30 -36.79 18.13
C SER A 22 4.76 -35.61 18.96
N GLU A 23 3.52 -35.80 19.42
CA GLU A 23 2.97 -35.36 20.72
C GLU A 23 3.72 -34.21 21.41
N THR A 24 3.58 -33.01 20.86
CA THR A 24 3.69 -31.80 21.65
C THR A 24 2.38 -31.07 21.45
N LYS A 25 1.75 -30.69 22.55
CA LYS A 25 0.53 -29.88 22.60
C LYS A 25 0.89 -28.49 22.06
N ILE A 26 1.07 -28.37 20.74
CA ILE A 26 1.15 -27.09 20.07
C ILE A 26 -0.24 -26.53 20.21
N ARG A 27 -0.42 -25.70 21.25
CA ARG A 27 -1.45 -24.67 21.20
C ARG A 27 -1.20 -23.98 19.87
N SER A 28 -2.06 -24.26 18.89
CA SER A 28 -2.19 -23.43 17.70
C SER A 28 -2.43 -22.02 18.22
N MET A 29 -1.36 -21.24 18.33
CA MET A 29 -1.49 -19.82 18.51
C MET A 29 -2.00 -19.34 17.17
N ALA A 30 -3.32 -19.16 17.07
CA ALA A 30 -3.93 -18.57 15.89
C ALA A 30 -3.15 -17.30 15.55
N MET A 31 -2.46 -17.32 14.40
CA MET A 31 -1.66 -16.18 13.96
C MET A 31 -2.60 -15.00 13.77
N LYS A 32 -2.29 -13.88 14.44
CA LYS A 32 -3.00 -12.62 14.24
C LYS A 32 -2.38 -11.89 13.05
N LEU A 33 -3.18 -11.62 12.03
CA LEU A 33 -2.76 -10.93 10.82
C LEU A 33 -3.34 -9.51 10.77
N PHE A 34 -2.63 -8.60 10.10
CA PHE A 34 -3.09 -7.25 9.79
C PHE A 34 -3.13 -7.15 8.27
N ASP A 35 -4.32 -7.00 7.69
CA ASP A 35 -4.44 -6.66 6.28
C ASP A 35 -4.15 -5.17 6.15
N ALA A 36 -3.04 -4.86 5.48
CA ALA A 36 -2.47 -3.54 5.54
C ALA A 36 -2.96 -2.59 4.46
N HIS A 37 -3.69 -3.09 3.47
CA HIS A 37 -4.15 -2.28 2.35
C HIS A 37 -5.33 -2.96 1.66
N CYS A 38 -6.51 -2.36 1.75
CA CYS A 38 -7.72 -2.93 1.18
C CYS A 38 -8.67 -1.84 0.69
N HIS A 39 -9.43 -2.12 -0.37
CA HIS A 39 -10.42 -1.20 -0.93
C HIS A 39 -11.82 -1.79 -0.85
N LEU A 40 -12.32 -2.01 0.37
CA LEU A 40 -13.65 -2.57 0.58
C LEU A 40 -14.78 -1.60 0.19
N GLN A 41 -14.51 -0.29 0.20
CA GLN A 41 -15.45 0.73 -0.22
C GLN A 41 -15.61 0.83 -1.74
N ASP A 42 -14.76 0.13 -2.52
CA ASP A 42 -14.84 0.14 -3.97
C ASP A 42 -16.19 -0.45 -4.43
N GLN A 43 -16.84 0.22 -5.38
CA GLN A 43 -18.16 -0.15 -5.90
C GLN A 43 -18.23 -1.57 -6.46
N ARG A 44 -17.11 -2.16 -6.86
CA ARG A 44 -17.04 -3.55 -7.33
C ARG A 44 -17.26 -4.58 -6.23
N VAL A 45 -17.06 -4.21 -4.97
CA VAL A 45 -17.06 -5.13 -3.82
C VAL A 45 -17.82 -4.64 -2.60
N VAL A 46 -18.25 -3.37 -2.55
CA VAL A 46 -18.89 -2.75 -1.39
C VAL A 46 -20.10 -3.54 -0.87
N ASP A 47 -20.94 -4.09 -1.76
CA ASP A 47 -22.09 -4.93 -1.39
C ASP A 47 -21.71 -6.22 -0.63
N LYS A 48 -20.44 -6.62 -0.71
CA LYS A 48 -19.88 -7.81 -0.06
C LYS A 48 -18.93 -7.45 1.09
N ALA A 49 -18.70 -6.17 1.39
CA ALA A 49 -17.71 -5.73 2.36
C ALA A 49 -17.93 -6.38 3.74
N SER A 50 -19.16 -6.37 4.25
CA SER A 50 -19.52 -7.01 5.53
C SER A 50 -19.14 -8.51 5.56
N LEU A 51 -19.48 -9.24 4.50
CA LEU A 51 -19.13 -10.66 4.39
C LEU A 51 -17.61 -10.87 4.33
N LEU A 52 -16.89 -10.04 3.57
CA LEU A 52 -15.45 -10.13 3.43
C LEU A 52 -14.72 -9.83 4.76
N ILE A 53 -15.18 -8.83 5.52
CA ILE A 53 -14.66 -8.51 6.86
C ILE A 53 -14.89 -9.71 7.80
N HIS A 54 -16.09 -10.31 7.78
CA HIS A 54 -16.38 -11.48 8.61
C HIS A 54 -15.47 -12.67 8.29
N ILE A 55 -15.27 -12.96 6.99
CA ILE A 55 -14.39 -14.04 6.53
C ILE A 55 -12.94 -13.77 6.93
N ALA A 56 -12.46 -12.53 6.76
CA ALA A 56 -11.11 -12.14 7.15
C ALA A 56 -10.88 -12.31 8.66
N ASN A 57 -11.82 -11.84 9.47
CA ASN A 57 -11.78 -11.98 10.93
C ASN A 57 -11.76 -13.44 11.36
N ALA A 58 -12.59 -14.29 10.74
CA ALA A 58 -12.61 -15.74 11.01
C ALA A 58 -11.30 -16.45 10.59
N ALA A 59 -10.59 -15.91 9.59
CA ALA A 59 -9.29 -16.40 9.15
C ALA A 59 -8.09 -15.91 10.01
N GLY A 60 -8.34 -15.09 11.04
CA GLY A 60 -7.31 -14.56 11.94
C GLY A 60 -6.76 -13.19 11.56
N VAL A 61 -7.36 -12.51 10.58
CA VAL A 61 -7.08 -11.09 10.31
C VAL A 61 -7.77 -10.27 11.40
N VAL A 62 -6.99 -9.66 12.29
CA VAL A 62 -7.55 -8.92 13.44
C VAL A 62 -7.83 -7.45 13.10
N TYR A 63 -7.21 -6.94 12.05
CA TYR A 63 -7.35 -5.56 11.60
C TYR A 63 -7.19 -5.48 10.09
N ILE A 64 -7.94 -4.57 9.46
CA ILE A 64 -7.97 -4.32 8.02
C ILE A 64 -7.87 -2.81 7.82
N ALA A 65 -6.79 -2.34 7.21
CA ALA A 65 -6.70 -0.96 6.75
C ALA A 65 -7.55 -0.82 5.47
N VAL A 66 -8.55 0.06 5.51
CA VAL A 66 -9.42 0.34 4.36
C VAL A 66 -9.09 1.71 3.81
N ASP A 67 -8.61 1.76 2.57
CA ASP A 67 -8.02 2.92 1.94
C ASP A 67 -9.01 3.66 1.06
N GLY A 68 -9.55 4.77 1.57
CA GLY A 68 -10.29 5.74 0.78
C GLY A 68 -9.39 6.43 -0.24
N ILE A 69 -9.88 6.60 -1.47
CA ILE A 69 -9.08 7.13 -2.59
C ILE A 69 -9.57 8.50 -3.08
N THR A 70 -10.78 8.94 -2.68
CA THR A 70 -11.36 10.21 -3.12
C THR A 70 -12.43 10.73 -2.16
N GLU A 71 -12.73 12.03 -2.19
CA GLU A 71 -13.82 12.64 -1.39
C GLU A 71 -15.15 11.89 -1.48
N LYS A 72 -15.40 11.22 -2.63
CA LYS A 72 -16.64 10.49 -2.89
C LYS A 72 -16.76 9.19 -2.10
N ASP A 73 -15.67 8.60 -1.61
CA ASP A 73 -15.70 7.28 -0.97
C ASP A 73 -15.34 7.30 0.52
N TRP A 74 -14.84 8.42 1.04
CA TRP A 74 -14.47 8.54 2.45
C TRP A 74 -15.62 8.26 3.43
N HIS A 75 -16.86 8.61 3.08
CA HIS A 75 -18.02 8.33 3.93
C HIS A 75 -18.23 6.81 4.12
N LEU A 76 -18.05 6.01 3.06
CA LEU A 76 -18.16 4.55 3.14
C LEU A 76 -17.06 3.94 4.01
N VAL A 77 -15.82 4.43 3.89
CA VAL A 77 -14.71 3.99 4.73
C VAL A 77 -14.97 4.32 6.19
N LYS A 78 -15.52 5.51 6.46
CA LYS A 78 -15.91 5.92 7.81
C LYS A 78 -17.00 5.02 8.36
N GLU A 79 -18.07 4.78 7.60
CA GLU A 79 -19.18 3.90 8.00
C GLU A 79 -18.67 2.49 8.35
N MET A 80 -17.78 1.92 7.55
CA MET A 80 -17.15 0.63 7.86
C MET A 80 -16.34 0.67 9.16
N SER A 81 -15.61 1.76 9.43
CA SER A 81 -14.86 1.89 10.68
C SER A 81 -15.73 2.14 11.91
N ASP A 82 -16.92 2.74 11.72
CA ASP A 82 -17.89 2.92 12.80
C ASP A 82 -18.59 1.59 13.14
N GLU A 83 -18.80 0.72 12.15
CA GLU A 83 -19.50 -0.56 12.30
C GLU A 83 -18.58 -1.70 12.77
N TYR A 84 -17.31 -1.68 12.35
CA TYR A 84 -16.37 -2.78 12.60
C TYR A 84 -15.09 -2.29 13.28
N ASP A 85 -14.86 -2.66 14.55
CA ASP A 85 -13.64 -2.36 15.31
C ASP A 85 -12.35 -2.89 14.64
N SER A 86 -12.47 -3.92 13.80
CA SER A 86 -11.36 -4.46 13.01
C SER A 86 -10.97 -3.56 11.84
N VAL A 87 -11.76 -2.56 11.46
CA VAL A 87 -11.44 -1.67 10.34
C VAL A 87 -10.66 -0.46 10.83
N ILE A 88 -9.49 -0.25 10.24
CA ILE A 88 -8.68 0.96 10.43
C ILE A 88 -8.92 1.85 9.20
N PRO A 89 -9.57 3.02 9.36
CA PRO A 89 -9.89 3.86 8.21
C PRO A 89 -8.66 4.65 7.77
N ASN A 90 -8.38 4.63 6.47
CA ASN A 90 -7.42 5.53 5.86
C ASN A 90 -8.18 6.53 5.00
N PHE A 91 -7.93 7.83 5.22
CA PHE A 91 -8.50 8.91 4.40
C PHE A 91 -7.40 9.65 3.65
N GLY A 92 -7.59 9.80 2.35
CA GLY A 92 -6.61 10.38 1.46
C GLY A 92 -7.15 10.54 0.05
N LEU A 93 -6.50 11.42 -0.70
CA LEU A 93 -6.74 11.65 -2.11
C LEU A 93 -5.63 10.97 -2.90
N HIS A 94 -5.99 9.89 -3.58
CA HIS A 94 -5.08 9.07 -4.37
C HIS A 94 -4.62 9.85 -5.63
N PRO A 95 -3.38 9.65 -6.12
CA PRO A 95 -2.80 10.41 -7.24
C PRO A 95 -3.67 10.46 -8.49
N TRP A 96 -4.50 9.44 -8.75
CA TRP A 96 -5.39 9.41 -9.92
C TRP A 96 -6.57 10.40 -9.84
N TYR A 97 -6.92 10.88 -8.65
CA TYR A 97 -8.11 11.70 -8.43
C TYR A 97 -7.80 13.16 -8.07
N VAL A 98 -6.54 13.58 -8.21
CA VAL A 98 -6.11 14.93 -7.79
C VAL A 98 -6.70 16.06 -8.63
N GLU A 99 -6.97 15.85 -9.92
CA GLU A 99 -7.58 16.87 -10.79
C GLU A 99 -9.05 17.15 -10.43
N GLY A 100 -9.76 16.16 -9.90
CA GLY A 100 -11.19 16.23 -9.58
C GLY A 100 -11.51 16.73 -8.17
N LYS A 101 -10.51 17.14 -7.39
CA LYS A 101 -10.70 17.57 -5.99
C LYS A 101 -11.51 18.85 -5.90
N SER A 102 -12.38 18.92 -4.89
CA SER A 102 -13.15 20.12 -4.60
C SER A 102 -12.25 21.24 -4.07
N ARG A 103 -12.78 22.44 -3.85
CA ARG A 103 -12.01 23.52 -3.19
C ARG A 103 -11.79 23.24 -1.69
N SER A 104 -12.68 22.47 -1.07
CA SER A 104 -12.69 22.16 0.36
C SER A 104 -12.04 20.81 0.70
N TRP A 105 -11.56 20.06 -0.30
CA TRP A 105 -11.04 18.69 -0.15
C TRP A 105 -10.08 18.52 1.04
N PHE A 106 -9.18 19.48 1.25
CA PHE A 106 -8.14 19.41 2.26
C PHE A 106 -8.70 19.66 3.67
N ASP A 107 -9.62 20.61 3.80
CA ASP A 107 -10.26 20.91 5.07
C ASP A 107 -11.16 19.74 5.48
N THR A 108 -11.94 19.20 4.54
CA THR A 108 -12.74 17.98 4.76
C THR A 108 -11.89 16.78 5.15
N LEU A 109 -10.76 16.55 4.47
CA LEU A 109 -9.82 15.49 4.83
C LEU A 109 -9.29 15.65 6.25
N LYS A 110 -8.89 16.87 6.62
CA LYS A 110 -8.39 17.17 7.96
C LYS A 110 -9.46 16.91 9.03
N GLU A 111 -10.67 17.41 8.82
CA GLU A 111 -11.80 17.21 9.74
C GLU A 111 -12.10 15.72 9.94
N LEU A 112 -12.10 14.93 8.85
CA LEU A 112 -12.30 13.48 8.93
C LEU A 112 -11.23 12.78 9.76
N ILE A 113 -9.95 13.10 9.55
CA ILE A 113 -8.86 12.45 10.31
C ILE A 113 -8.86 12.89 11.78
N GLU A 114 -9.19 14.15 12.08
CA GLU A 114 -9.29 14.64 13.45
C GLU A 114 -10.49 14.02 14.20
N ALA A 115 -11.61 13.82 13.51
CA ALA A 115 -12.80 13.18 14.07
C ALA A 115 -12.67 11.67 14.28
N ASN A 116 -11.70 11.00 13.64
CA ASN A 116 -11.50 9.55 13.72
C ASN A 116 -10.12 9.21 14.30
N PRO A 117 -10.00 9.00 15.63
CA PRO A 117 -8.69 8.82 16.27
C PRO A 117 -7.88 7.61 15.84
N SER A 118 -8.49 6.58 15.26
CA SER A 118 -7.80 5.41 14.69
C SER A 118 -7.30 5.63 13.26
N ALA A 119 -7.71 6.73 12.61
CA ALA A 119 -7.47 6.91 11.19
C ALA A 119 -6.00 7.18 10.84
N ALA A 120 -5.58 6.66 9.69
CA ALA A 120 -4.33 7.04 9.03
C ALA A 120 -4.60 7.96 7.83
N VAL A 121 -3.53 8.53 7.27
CA VAL A 121 -3.60 9.36 6.05
C VAL A 121 -3.28 8.49 4.84
N GLY A 122 -4.26 8.19 4.00
CA GLY A 122 -4.09 7.23 2.91
C GLY A 122 -5.41 6.95 2.16
N GLU A 123 -5.38 6.54 0.90
CA GLU A 123 -4.19 6.29 0.10
C GLU A 123 -3.71 7.59 -0.58
N ILE A 124 -2.44 7.94 -0.38
CA ILE A 124 -1.82 9.16 -0.93
C ILE A 124 -0.55 8.79 -1.69
N GLY A 125 -0.11 9.55 -2.68
CA GLY A 125 1.13 9.16 -3.35
C GLY A 125 1.38 9.72 -4.73
N LEU A 126 2.18 8.98 -5.49
CA LEU A 126 2.65 9.35 -6.83
C LEU A 126 2.50 8.17 -7.79
N ASP A 127 2.01 8.44 -9.00
CA ASP A 127 1.85 7.45 -10.06
C ASP A 127 2.22 8.05 -11.43
N LYS A 128 3.24 7.47 -12.07
CA LYS A 128 3.66 7.80 -13.45
C LYS A 128 3.29 6.72 -14.48
N SER A 129 2.55 5.70 -14.07
CA SER A 129 2.15 4.62 -14.96
C SER A 129 1.23 5.14 -16.07
N PRO A 130 1.06 4.36 -17.15
CA PRO A 130 0.11 4.69 -18.20
C PRO A 130 -1.34 4.85 -17.75
N LEU A 131 -1.72 4.34 -16.57
CA LEU A 131 -3.08 4.46 -16.03
C LEU A 131 -3.32 5.83 -15.38
N ALA A 132 -2.27 6.50 -14.93
CA ALA A 132 -2.32 7.88 -14.45
C ALA A 132 -2.24 8.91 -15.60
N LYS A 133 -2.28 8.46 -16.87
CA LYS A 133 -2.27 9.36 -18.03
C LYS A 133 -3.48 10.29 -17.99
N GLY A 134 -3.21 11.58 -18.09
CA GLY A 134 -4.22 12.63 -18.03
C GLY A 134 -4.10 13.49 -16.78
N VAL A 135 -3.52 12.95 -15.70
CA VAL A 135 -3.27 13.70 -14.46
C VAL A 135 -1.92 14.40 -14.51
N ASP A 136 -1.89 15.70 -14.26
CA ASP A 136 -0.63 16.43 -14.11
C ASP A 136 0.21 15.90 -12.94
N PHE A 137 1.44 15.47 -13.24
CA PHE A 137 2.33 14.91 -12.22
C PHE A 137 2.78 15.96 -11.20
N GLY A 138 2.89 17.24 -11.60
CA GLY A 138 3.16 18.34 -10.68
C GLY A 138 2.06 18.48 -9.64
N GLU A 139 0.81 18.36 -10.05
CA GLU A 139 -0.35 18.37 -9.16
C GLU A 139 -0.36 17.17 -8.20
N GLN A 140 -0.03 15.96 -8.67
CA GLN A 140 0.15 14.80 -7.78
C GLN A 140 1.17 15.10 -6.68
N VAL A 141 2.33 15.66 -7.05
CA VAL A 141 3.41 16.01 -6.11
C VAL A 141 2.94 17.02 -5.06
N GLU A 142 2.24 18.08 -5.48
CA GLU A 142 1.79 19.12 -4.56
C GLU A 142 0.69 18.62 -3.61
N VAL A 143 -0.27 17.83 -4.11
CA VAL A 143 -1.30 17.20 -3.27
C VAL A 143 -0.69 16.17 -2.31
N PHE A 144 0.22 15.33 -2.79
CA PHE A 144 0.92 14.35 -1.95
C PHE A 144 1.69 15.02 -0.81
N LYS A 145 2.45 16.09 -1.08
CA LYS A 145 3.17 16.85 -0.03
C LYS A 145 2.23 17.42 1.02
N LYS A 146 1.10 17.99 0.62
CA LYS A 146 0.10 18.54 1.58
C LYS A 146 -0.43 17.47 2.51
N GLN A 147 -0.76 16.29 1.98
CA GLN A 147 -1.27 15.18 2.78
C GLN A 147 -0.19 14.59 3.69
N LEU A 148 1.06 14.48 3.23
CA LEU A 148 2.19 14.09 4.09
C LEU A 148 2.43 15.09 5.23
N GLN A 149 2.30 16.39 4.96
CA GLN A 149 2.42 17.43 5.99
C GLN A 149 1.29 17.31 7.02
N LEU A 150 0.07 17.01 6.58
CA LEU A 150 -1.06 16.73 7.47
C LEU A 150 -0.78 15.51 8.36
N ALA A 151 -0.36 14.39 7.78
CA ALA A 151 0.00 13.18 8.51
C ALA A 151 1.08 13.47 9.57
N LYS A 152 2.13 14.22 9.19
CA LYS A 152 3.19 14.66 10.10
C LYS A 152 2.66 15.55 11.22
N GLY A 153 1.82 16.54 10.90
CA GLY A 153 1.25 17.49 11.85
C GLY A 153 0.37 16.81 12.89
N LEU A 154 -0.44 15.84 12.45
CA LEU A 154 -1.35 15.06 13.29
C LEU A 154 -0.69 13.83 13.94
N LYS A 155 0.60 13.56 13.65
CA LYS A 155 1.33 12.36 14.09
C LYS A 155 0.59 11.06 13.72
N ARG A 156 0.04 11.03 12.52
CA ARG A 156 -0.66 9.87 11.95
C ARG A 156 0.25 9.08 11.03
N PRO A 157 0.11 7.74 10.95
CA PRO A 157 0.71 6.95 9.89
C PRO A 157 0.21 7.43 8.51
N ALA A 158 0.97 7.11 7.46
CA ALA A 158 0.56 7.35 6.09
C ALA A 158 0.63 6.07 5.25
N SER A 159 -0.43 5.77 4.49
CA SER A 159 -0.44 4.74 3.44
C SER A 159 -0.09 5.38 2.10
N VAL A 160 0.98 4.90 1.47
CA VAL A 160 1.64 5.59 0.35
C VAL A 160 1.63 4.77 -0.94
N HIS A 161 0.88 5.24 -1.94
CA HIS A 161 0.97 4.76 -3.31
C HIS A 161 2.26 5.24 -3.98
N CYS A 162 2.94 4.34 -4.68
CA CYS A 162 4.11 4.72 -5.46
C CYS A 162 4.32 3.78 -6.65
N LEU A 163 3.98 4.26 -7.84
CA LEU A 163 4.18 3.54 -9.10
C LEU A 163 4.97 4.37 -10.10
N ASP A 164 6.09 3.80 -10.58
CA ASP A 164 7.05 4.44 -11.49
C ASP A 164 7.55 5.83 -11.05
N ALA A 165 7.43 6.15 -9.76
CA ALA A 165 7.74 7.45 -9.16
C ALA A 165 8.63 7.36 -7.90
N PHE A 166 9.33 6.24 -7.73
CA PHE A 166 10.13 5.98 -6.52
C PHE A 166 11.25 7.00 -6.29
N PRO A 167 12.00 7.48 -7.31
CA PRO A 167 12.99 8.55 -7.11
C PRO A 167 12.39 9.84 -6.54
N GLU A 168 11.22 10.25 -7.02
CA GLU A 168 10.51 11.45 -6.56
C GLU A 168 9.98 11.27 -5.14
N LEU A 169 9.42 10.09 -4.84
CA LEU A 169 9.02 9.74 -3.48
C LEU A 169 10.21 9.92 -2.52
N LEU A 170 11.37 9.34 -2.84
CA LEU A 170 12.56 9.47 -2.00
C LEU A 170 13.02 10.92 -1.85
N GLN A 171 12.93 11.73 -2.90
CA GLN A 171 13.28 13.15 -2.82
C GLN A 171 12.36 13.90 -1.86
N ILE A 172 11.04 13.69 -1.97
CA ILE A 172 10.05 14.31 -1.08
C ILE A 172 10.26 13.88 0.37
N MET A 173 10.45 12.57 0.60
CA MET A 173 10.67 12.01 1.93
C MET A 173 11.99 12.48 2.56
N ASN A 174 13.06 12.60 1.77
CA ASN A 174 14.36 13.08 2.25
C ASN A 174 14.41 14.60 2.43
N TYR A 175 13.59 15.37 1.70
CA TYR A 175 13.53 16.83 1.85
C TYR A 175 13.02 17.22 3.25
N GLY A 176 12.09 16.44 3.82
CA GLY A 176 11.65 16.60 5.21
C GLY A 176 12.72 16.26 6.26
N ASN A 177 13.84 15.67 5.85
CA ASN A 177 14.94 15.19 6.70
C ASN A 177 16.21 16.05 6.58
N ARG A 178 16.23 17.09 5.73
CA ARG A 178 17.36 18.02 5.68
C ARG A 178 17.18 19.11 6.75
N THR A 179 18.15 19.12 7.67
CA THR A 179 18.52 20.13 8.69
C THR A 179 17.94 20.01 10.11
N ILE A 180 18.72 19.40 11.03
CA ILE A 180 19.45 20.22 12.01
C ILE A 180 20.91 20.25 11.55
N SER A 181 21.40 21.46 11.32
CA SER A 181 22.71 21.78 10.80
C SER A 181 23.78 21.59 11.87
N SER A 182 24.92 21.07 11.44
CA SER A 182 26.17 20.88 12.17
C SER A 182 26.93 22.18 12.48
N ARG A 183 26.25 23.23 12.95
CA ARG A 183 26.90 24.45 13.50
C ARG A 183 26.20 24.96 14.75
N CYS A 184 26.54 24.38 15.89
CA CYS A 184 26.56 25.11 17.16
C CYS A 184 28.02 25.23 17.60
N ASN A 185 28.58 26.43 17.48
CA ASN A 185 29.76 26.83 18.25
C ASN A 185 29.30 27.09 19.69
N THR A 186 29.07 26.02 20.44
CA THR A 186 28.92 26.08 21.89
C THR A 186 30.12 25.36 22.53
N PRO A 187 30.69 25.90 23.62
CA PRO A 187 31.87 25.31 24.23
C PRO A 187 31.60 23.88 24.68
N PHE A 188 32.60 23.04 24.44
CA PHE A 188 32.74 21.65 24.82
C PHE A 188 32.23 21.37 26.26
N LEU A 189 31.29 20.43 26.39
CA LEU A 189 31.14 19.62 27.61
C LEU A 189 31.34 18.15 27.20
N PRO A 190 32.30 17.42 27.78
CA PRO A 190 32.61 16.07 27.37
C PRO A 190 31.65 15.08 28.05
N GLY A 191 31.11 14.15 27.25
CA GLY A 191 30.53 12.91 27.76
C GLY A 191 29.01 12.81 27.66
N ILE A 192 28.49 12.66 26.44
CA ILE A 192 27.32 11.80 26.15
C ILE A 192 27.59 11.16 24.79
N SER A 193 27.58 9.83 24.77
CA SER A 193 27.72 9.01 23.57
C SER A 193 26.63 9.34 22.55
N ARG A 194 27.02 9.50 21.28
CA ARG A 194 26.12 9.58 20.12
C ARG A 194 25.27 8.31 20.04
N GLY A 195 24.05 8.37 20.57
CA GLY A 195 23.07 7.29 20.50
C GLY A 195 21.88 7.67 19.65
N SER A 196 21.68 6.93 18.57
CA SER A 196 20.39 6.62 17.94
C SER A 196 19.66 7.74 17.16
N THR A 197 19.82 7.70 15.84
CA THR A 197 18.88 8.18 14.82
C THR A 197 17.63 7.29 14.72
N SER A 198 16.94 7.02 15.83
CA SER A 198 15.92 5.95 15.94
C SER A 198 14.45 6.40 16.03
N THR A 199 14.09 7.64 15.72
CA THR A 199 12.67 8.07 15.87
C THR A 199 11.87 8.14 14.57
N TYR A 200 12.50 8.10 13.40
CA TYR A 200 11.78 8.16 12.10
C TYR A 200 11.60 6.82 11.41
N LYS A 201 12.40 5.79 11.75
CA LYS A 201 12.30 4.45 11.12
C LYS A 201 11.07 3.65 11.57
N ALA A 202 10.38 4.05 12.64
CA ALA A 202 9.28 3.29 13.23
C ALA A 202 7.88 3.75 12.79
N TRP A 203 7.75 4.89 12.10
CA TRP A 203 6.45 5.51 11.78
C TRP A 203 6.11 5.52 10.29
N LEU A 204 6.92 4.84 9.48
CA LEU A 204 6.64 4.61 8.07
C LEU A 204 6.34 3.12 7.91
N LEU A 205 5.07 2.73 8.00
CA LEU A 205 4.64 1.46 7.43
C LEU A 205 4.80 1.60 5.91
N LEU A 206 5.99 1.28 5.43
CA LEU A 206 6.38 1.23 4.03
C LEU A 206 5.56 0.17 3.31
N PHE A 207 4.38 0.52 2.81
CA PHE A 207 3.65 -0.31 1.87
C PHE A 207 3.90 0.16 0.44
N ILE A 208 5.14 -0.06 -0.02
CA ILE A 208 5.50 -0.04 -1.45
C ILE A 208 5.20 -1.44 -2.00
N LEU A 209 3.94 -1.87 -2.03
CA LEU A 209 3.61 -3.22 -2.52
C LEU A 209 2.29 -3.24 -3.30
N TRP A 210 2.30 -2.65 -4.50
CA TRP A 210 1.42 -3.13 -5.57
C TRP A 210 1.93 -2.89 -7.00
N THR A 211 3.24 -2.73 -7.19
CA THR A 211 3.78 -2.31 -8.52
C THR A 211 4.59 -3.39 -9.22
N PHE A 212 5.09 -4.40 -8.50
CA PHE A 212 5.88 -5.47 -9.13
C PHE A 212 5.03 -6.61 -9.73
N ASP A 213 3.84 -6.89 -9.19
CA ASP A 213 3.07 -8.07 -9.63
C ASP A 213 2.17 -7.78 -10.86
N ALA A 214 1.67 -6.54 -11.01
CA ALA A 214 0.86 -6.14 -12.16
C ALA A 214 1.67 -6.00 -13.47
N ILE A 215 2.96 -5.66 -13.39
CA ILE A 215 3.84 -5.49 -14.55
C ILE A 215 4.38 -6.83 -15.07
N LYS A 216 4.72 -7.77 -14.17
CA LYS A 216 5.12 -9.13 -14.61
C LYS A 216 3.98 -9.91 -15.26
N ARG A 217 2.73 -9.72 -14.81
CA ARG A 217 1.57 -10.39 -15.39
C ARG A 217 1.13 -9.83 -16.76
N ARG A 218 1.55 -8.62 -17.14
CA ARG A 218 1.26 -8.04 -18.48
C ARG A 218 2.38 -8.19 -19.51
N GLN A 219 3.61 -8.49 -19.08
CA GLN A 219 4.75 -8.71 -19.99
C GLN A 219 5.04 -10.19 -20.28
N GLY A 220 4.29 -11.13 -19.69
CA GLY A 220 4.53 -12.58 -19.79
C GLY A 220 3.54 -13.38 -20.65
N GLN A 221 2.84 -12.75 -21.59
CA GLN A 221 1.98 -13.44 -22.56
C GLN A 221 2.20 -12.84 -23.95
N LYS A 222 3.37 -13.16 -24.52
CA LYS A 222 3.56 -13.17 -25.97
C LYS A 222 3.93 -14.60 -26.35
N ASP A 223 3.17 -15.10 -27.30
CA ASP A 223 3.15 -16.46 -27.77
C ASP A 223 4.52 -16.86 -28.33
N CYS A 224 5.04 -17.99 -27.87
CA CYS A 224 5.99 -18.80 -28.63
C CYS A 224 5.28 -20.11 -28.95
N GLU A 225 4.37 -20.04 -29.93
CA GLU A 225 3.91 -21.23 -30.64
C GLU A 225 4.96 -21.64 -31.67
N GLY A 226 5.39 -22.91 -31.59
CA GLY A 226 5.69 -23.74 -32.75
C GLY A 226 6.85 -23.35 -33.66
N GLY A 227 8.06 -23.82 -33.32
CA GLY A 227 9.18 -23.88 -34.26
C GLY A 227 10.04 -25.12 -33.98
N THR A 228 9.83 -26.17 -34.75
CA THR A 228 10.53 -27.46 -34.72
C THR A 228 12.06 -27.33 -34.73
N PHE A 229 12.73 -27.93 -33.74
CA PHE A 229 14.18 -28.13 -33.74
C PHE A 229 14.54 -29.28 -34.69
N GLY A 230 15.13 -28.94 -35.83
CA GLY A 230 15.87 -29.87 -36.69
C GLY A 230 17.29 -30.04 -36.17
N SER A 231 17.67 -31.29 -35.95
CA SER A 231 19.00 -31.78 -35.59
C SER A 231 20.01 -31.67 -36.75
N ASN A 232 21.31 -31.61 -36.38
CA ASN A 232 22.51 -31.91 -37.18
C ASN A 232 22.98 -30.78 -38.13
N ILE A 233 24.27 -30.51 -38.41
CA ILE A 233 25.59 -31.09 -38.09
C ILE A 233 26.64 -30.11 -38.71
N ILE A 234 27.78 -29.90 -38.02
CA ILE A 234 29.16 -29.64 -38.53
C ILE A 234 29.43 -28.51 -39.57
N GLY A 235 30.45 -27.69 -39.27
CA GLY A 235 31.55 -27.46 -40.22
C GLY A 235 31.88 -26.03 -40.66
N ASP A 236 32.99 -25.52 -40.11
CA ASP A 236 34.09 -24.79 -40.79
C ASP A 236 33.85 -23.60 -41.72
N GLY A 237 34.46 -22.47 -41.32
CA GLY A 237 35.59 -21.87 -42.06
C GLY A 237 35.32 -20.89 -43.20
N CYS A 238 36.11 -19.80 -43.21
CA CYS A 238 36.62 -18.99 -44.34
C CYS A 238 35.67 -18.73 -45.53
N THR A 239 35.33 -17.50 -45.91
CA THR A 239 36.15 -16.28 -46.16
C THR A 239 35.24 -15.06 -46.18
#